data_AF-A0A3P3DJF4-F1
#
_entry.id   AF-A0A3P3DJF4-F1
#
_cell.length_a   1.000
_cell.length_b   1.000
_cell.length_c   1.000
_cell.angle_alpha   90.00
_cell.angle_beta   90.00
_cell.angle_gamma   90.00
#
_symmetry.space_group_name_H-M   'P 1'
#
loop_
_entity.id
_entity.type
_entity.pdbx_description
1 polymer ?
#
loop_
_entity_poly.entity_id
_entity_poly.type
_entity_poly.pdbx_seq_one_letter_code
_entity_poly.pdbx_strand_id
1 'polypeptide(L)'
;MLTEAALFDLLRQGLWIAVQMSAPLLTVALVAGLAVGLFQALTSVQEMTLTFVPKLALILVTFWATMSFMTSLLRDFFTTALVPLIAGG
;
A
#
# COMPACT_ATOMS: atom_id res chain seq x y z
N MET A 1 -26.77 -2.77 -19.13
CA MET A 1 -26.40 -4.04 -18.47
C MET A 1 -24.89 -4.01 -18.29
N LEU A 2 -24.37 -4.28 -17.09
CA LEU A 2 -22.93 -4.37 -16.87
C LEU A 2 -22.38 -5.47 -17.79
N THR A 3 -21.66 -5.08 -18.84
CA THR A 3 -20.97 -6.03 -19.70
C THR A 3 -19.87 -6.70 -18.89
N GLU A 4 -19.62 -7.98 -19.12
CA GLU A 4 -18.56 -8.73 -18.43
C GLU A 4 -17.20 -8.03 -18.59
N ALA A 5 -16.97 -7.43 -19.77
CA ALA A 5 -15.79 -6.61 -20.04
C ALA A 5 -15.64 -5.41 -19.07
N ALA A 6 -16.74 -4.70 -18.77
CA ALA A 6 -16.70 -3.58 -17.83
C ALA A 6 -16.38 -4.03 -16.39
N LEU A 7 -16.87 -5.21 -15.99
CA LEU A 7 -16.53 -5.80 -14.70
C LEU A 7 -15.05 -6.17 -14.62
N PHE A 8 -14.50 -6.80 -15.66
CA PHE A 8 -13.07 -7.12 -15.73
C PHE A 8 -12.18 -5.87 -15.67
N ASP A 9 -12.56 -4.81 -16.38
CA ASP A 9 -11.82 -3.55 -16.35
C ASP A 9 -11.87 -2.87 -14.97
N LEU A 10 -13.03 -2.91 -14.29
CA LEU A 10 -13.16 -2.40 -12.93
C LEU A 10 -12.25 -3.15 -11.95
N LEU A 11 -12.25 -4.49 -12.03
CA LEU A 11 -11.38 -5.33 -11.18
C LEU A 11 -9.90 -5.06 -11.44
N ARG A 12 -9.52 -4.93 -12.71
CA ARG A 12 -8.14 -4.58 -13.11
C ARG A 12 -7.71 -3.22 -12.54
N GLN A 13 -8.56 -2.21 -12.64
CA GLN A 13 -8.30 -0.89 -12.06
C GLN A 13 -8.19 -0.97 -10.53
N GLY A 14 -9.11 -1.68 -9.86
CA GLY A 14 -9.09 -1.87 -8.42
C GLY A 14 -7.80 -2.53 -7.92
N LEU A 15 -7.32 -3.58 -8.61
CA LEU A 15 -6.04 -4.21 -8.32
C LEU A 15 -4.87 -3.25 -8.52
N TRP A 16 -4.89 -2.45 -9.58
CA TRP A 16 -3.84 -1.46 -9.83
C TRP A 16 -3.75 -0.40 -8.73
N ILE A 17 -4.90 0.08 -8.25
CA ILE A 17 -4.96 1.04 -7.13
C ILE A 17 -4.48 0.39 -5.83
N ALA A 18 -4.84 -0.87 -5.56
CA ALA A 18 -4.32 -1.60 -4.40
C ALA A 18 -2.78 -1.69 -4.42
N VAL A 19 -2.19 -1.93 -5.59
CA VAL A 19 -0.73 -1.91 -5.76
C VAL A 19 -0.16 -0.51 -5.49
N GLN A 20 -0.76 0.54 -6.05
CA GLN A 20 -0.28 1.92 -5.84
C GLN A 20 -0.38 2.36 -4.37
N MET A 21 -1.46 2.00 -3.68
CA MET A 21 -1.64 2.31 -2.25
C MET A 21 -0.62 1.59 -1.38
N SER A 22 -0.32 0.31 -1.69
CA SER A 22 0.61 -0.49 -0.91
C SER A 22 2.09 -0.21 -1.25
N ALA A 23 2.39 0.28 -2.44
CA ALA A 23 3.75 0.55 -2.92
C ALA A 23 4.63 1.36 -1.93
N PRO A 24 4.21 2.53 -1.40
CA PRO A 24 5.04 3.30 -0.47
C PRO A 24 5.30 2.55 0.84
N LEU A 25 4.28 1.89 1.41
CA LEU A 25 4.42 1.12 2.65
C LEU A 25 5.34 -0.08 2.47
N LEU A 26 5.18 -0.83 1.37
CA LEU A 26 6.00 -1.99 1.04
C LEU A 26 7.45 -1.60 0.79
N THR A 27 7.68 -0.48 0.10
CA THR A 27 9.03 0.04 -0.15
C THR A 27 9.74 0.34 1.16
N VAL A 28 9.08 1.05 2.08
CA VAL A 28 9.67 1.35 3.38
C VAL A 28 9.85 0.10 4.23
N ALA A 29 8.87 -0.81 4.25
CA ALA A 29 8.97 -2.07 4.97
C ALA A 29 10.14 -2.93 4.49
N LEU A 30 10.41 -2.94 3.18
CA LEU A 30 11.53 -3.63 2.56
C LEU A 30 12.86 -2.98 2.94
N VAL A 31 13.01 -1.67 2.73
CA VAL A 31 14.25 -0.93 3.04
C VAL A 31 14.59 -1.03 4.53
N ALA A 32 13.61 -0.83 5.41
CA ALA A 32 13.79 -0.97 6.85
C ALA A 32 14.15 -2.41 7.25
N GLY A 33 13.46 -3.41 6.69
CA GLY A 33 13.73 -4.81 6.95
C GLY A 33 15.14 -5.23 6.54
N LEU A 34 15.60 -4.77 5.36
CA LEU A 34 16.95 -5.02 4.87
C LEU A 34 18.01 -4.31 5.74
N ALA A 35 17.81 -3.04 6.06
CA ALA A 35 18.76 -2.28 6.89
C ALA A 35 18.92 -2.90 8.28
N VAL A 36 17.80 -3.25 8.92
CA VAL A 36 17.79 -3.84 10.26
C VAL A 36 18.30 -5.29 10.24
N GLY A 37 18.01 -6.05 9.18
CA GLY A 37 18.56 -7.40 8.99
C GLY A 37 20.07 -7.39 8.78
N LEU A 38 20.58 -6.44 8.00
CA LEU A 38 22.02 -6.26 7.80
C LEU A 38 22.72 -5.86 9.11
N PHE A 39 22.12 -4.95 9.88
CA PHE A 39 22.69 -4.52 11.17
C PHE A 39 22.79 -5.69 12.16
N GLN A 40 21.77 -6.54 12.23
CA GLN A 40 21.81 -7.76 13.05
C GLN A 40 22.88 -8.74 12.58
N ALA A 41 23.03 -8.93 11.27
CA ALA A 41 24.04 -9.83 10.71
C ALA A 41 25.46 -9.33 10.99
N LEU A 42 25.71 -8.02 10.88
CA LEU A 42 27.03 -7.43 11.11
C LEU A 42 27.43 -7.39 12.59
N THR A 43 26.48 -7.21 13.51
CA THR A 43 26.76 -7.09 14.95
C THR A 43 26.56 -8.41 15.72
N SER A 44 26.05 -9.46 15.07
CA SER A 44 25.67 -10.74 15.70
C SER A 44 24.64 -10.62 16.83
N VAL A 45 23.96 -9.47 16.95
CA VAL A 45 22.90 -9.23 17.95
C VAL A 45 21.54 -9.58 17.33
N GLN A 46 20.95 -10.70 17.74
CA GLN A 46 19.66 -11.21 17.22
C GLN A 46 18.53 -11.04 18.25
N GLU A 47 18.37 -9.82 18.76
CA GLU A 47 17.31 -9.48 19.71
C GLU A 47 16.00 -9.19 18.96
N MET A 48 14.98 -10.02 19.17
CA MET A 48 13.70 -9.92 18.45
C MET A 48 13.05 -8.53 18.56
N THR A 49 13.18 -7.85 19.70
CA THR A 49 12.58 -6.53 19.96
C THR A 49 13.20 -5.42 19.10
N LEU A 50 14.52 -5.49 18.87
CA LEU A 50 15.31 -4.52 18.10
C LEU A 50 14.96 -4.57 16.60
N THR A 51 14.44 -5.72 16.15
CA THR A 51 13.97 -5.89 14.77
C THR A 51 12.58 -5.28 14.54
N PHE A 52 11.74 -5.33 15.57
CA PHE A 52 10.32 -5.08 15.46
C PHE A 52 9.99 -3.59 15.63
N VAL A 53 10.55 -2.94 16.66
CA VAL A 53 10.21 -1.56 17.02
C VAL A 53 10.61 -0.55 15.94
N PRO A 54 11.86 -0.52 15.43
CA PRO A 54 12.25 0.46 14.41
C PRO A 54 11.47 0.28 13.11
N LYS A 55 11.20 -0.98 12.72
CA LYS A 55 10.43 -1.31 11.52
C LYS A 55 8.99 -0.80 11.61
N LEU A 56 8.31 -1.03 12.75
CA LEU A 56 6.96 -0.54 12.95
C LEU A 56 6.88 1.00 12.98
N ALA A 57 7.83 1.66 13.64
CA ALA A 57 7.88 3.12 13.67
C ALA A 57 7.98 3.70 12.26
N LEU A 58 8.83 3.14 11.41
CA LEU A 58 8.99 3.57 10.01
C LEU A 58 7.72 3.34 9.18
N ILE A 59 7.05 2.19 9.35
CA ILE A 59 5.78 1.91 8.66
C ILE A 59 4.69 2.90 9.09
N LEU A 60 4.58 3.20 10.39
CA LEU A 60 3.59 4.16 10.90
C LEU A 60 3.83 5.58 10.38
N VAL A 61 5.08 6.05 10.41
CA VAL A 61 5.45 7.36 9.87
C VAL A 61 5.12 7.44 8.38
N THR A 62 5.45 6.38 7.63
CA THR A 62 5.17 6.32 6.18
C THR A 62 3.68 6.33 5.91
N PHE A 63 2.91 5.53 6.65
CA PHE A 63 1.45 5.50 6.54
C PHE A 63 0.85 6.87 6.78
N TRP A 64 1.31 7.57 7.82
CA TRP A 64 0.81 8.91 8.14
C TRP A 64 1.18 9.94 7.05
N ALA A 65 2.41 9.88 6.54
CA ALA A 65 2.85 10.74 5.45
C ALA A 65 2.08 10.49 4.14
N THR A 66 1.76 9.22 3.83
CA THR A 66 1.07 8.85 2.58
C THR A 66 -0.45 8.79 2.73
N MET A 67 -1.00 9.07 3.91
CA MET A 67 -2.44 8.94 4.20
C MET A 67 -3.30 9.78 3.27
N SER A 68 -2.91 11.03 3.02
CA SER A 68 -3.62 11.94 2.11
C SER A 68 -3.66 11.38 0.68
N PHE A 69 -2.52 10.86 0.20
CA PHE A 69 -2.35 10.26 -1.12
C PHE A 69 -3.18 8.97 -1.30
N MET A 70 -3.15 8.07 -0.32
CA MET A 70 -3.96 6.84 -0.37
C MET A 70 -5.46 7.17 -0.38
N THR A 71 -5.86 8.21 0.37
CA THR A 71 -7.25 8.66 0.40
C THR A 71 -7.67 9.30 -0.92
N SER A 72 -6.81 10.08 -1.59
CA SER A 72 -7.13 10.61 -2.92
C SER A 72 -7.29 9.49 -3.95
N LEU A 73 -6.39 8.50 -3.97
CA LEU A 73 -6.49 7.36 -4.88
C LEU A 73 -7.82 6.60 -4.74
N LEU A 74 -8.25 6.33 -3.51
CA LEU A 74 -9.53 5.66 -3.26
C LEU A 74 -10.73 6.52 -3.66
N ARG A 75 -10.68 7.83 -3.38
CA ARG A 75 -11.75 8.74 -3.80
C ARG A 75 -11.84 8.83 -5.32
N ASP A 76 -10.72 8.92 -6.02
CA ASP A 76 -10.68 9.00 -7.47
C ASP A 76 -11.23 7.71 -8.10
N PHE A 77 -10.85 6.55 -7.58
CA PHE A 77 -11.42 5.27 -7.99
C PHE A 77 -12.94 5.22 -7.78
N PHE A 78 -13.39 5.63 -6.60
CA PHE A 78 -14.81 5.55 -6.25
C PHE A 78 -15.65 6.47 -7.16
N THR A 79 -15.20 7.71 -7.34
CA THR A 79 -15.94 8.73 -8.10
C THR A 79 -15.86 8.55 -9.61
N THR A 80 -14.75 8.01 -10.12
CA THR A 80 -14.51 7.91 -11.57
C THR A 80 -14.88 6.55 -12.14
N ALA A 81 -14.69 5.46 -11.37
CA ALA A 81 -14.95 4.11 -11.85
C ALA A 81 -16.27 3.55 -11.30
N LEU A 82 -16.51 3.64 -9.98
CA LEU A 82 -17.65 3.01 -9.33
C LEU A 82 -18.96 3.79 -9.50
N VAL A 83 -18.96 5.10 -9.21
CA VAL A 83 -20.17 5.93 -9.26
C VAL A 83 -20.83 5.94 -10.65
N PRO A 84 -20.10 6.09 -11.77
CA PRO A 84 -20.71 6.10 -13.10
C PRO A 84 -21.33 4.75 -13.50
N LEU A 85 -20.72 3.64 -13.07
CA LEU A 85 -21.27 2.29 -13.28
C LEU A 85 -22.57 2.06 -12.51
N ILE A 86 -22.71 2.64 -11.31
CA ILE A 86 -23.91 2.52 -10.47
C ILE A 86 -25.00 3.50 -10.93
N ALA A 87 -24.63 4.71 -11.35
CA ALA A 87 -25.55 5.75 -11.80
C ALA A 87 -26.25 5.43 -13.13
N GLY A 88 -25.94 4.28 -13.74
CA GLY A 88 -26.61 3.80 -14.94
C GLY A 88 -26.11 4.46 -16.23
N GLY A 89 -24.79 4.70 -16.32
CA GLY A 89 -24.15 4.89 -17.63
C GLY A 89 -24.47 3.75 -18.60
#